data_AF-A0A4Q1JLZ7-F1
#
_entry.id   AF-A0A4Q1JLZ7-F1
#
_cell.length_a   1.000
_cell.length_b   1.000
_cell.length_c   1.000
_cell.angle_alpha   90.00
_cell.angle_beta   90.00
_cell.angle_gamma   90.00
#
_symmetry.space_group_name_H-M   'P 1'
#
loop_
_entity.id
_entity.type
_entity.pdbx_description
1 polymer ?
#
loop_
_entity_poly.entity_id
_entity_poly.type
_entity_poly.pdbx_seq_one_letter_code
_entity_poly.pdbx_strand_id
1 'polypeptide(L)'
;MLKKALLLFAVALICLSSFAKGKKDITVVFYNVENLFDTINNPDKRDNDFTPMGKLQWNTKRYNDKISKLSYVLSSIDKEELPALVGLCEIENKDVLEDLIDQEKLKDGKYKIAHSESPDKRGIDCALIYQKSRFKYIKHETISIEFPWEKEYKTRDILYVQGLVGRKDTLNIFVNHWPSRRGGQEKSEPNRIFVAQQLKKAVDKIQAKNPFAKIIIMGDFNDEPTDKAVAEVLKAGNNRDTDNPMQLFNLMYDMKINGEGTYNYRGTWNMLDNLIVSNSLLNGSRGYQTLHNAGRIYRDKWICFKNKKGILTPNKTYGGTKYYGGFSDHFPVYFKLKR
;
A
#
# COMPACT_ATOMS: atom_id res chain seq x y z
N MET A 1 28.20 53.11 6.64
CA MET A 1 28.10 52.10 5.55
C MET A 1 28.13 50.67 6.06
N LEU A 2 28.98 50.34 7.05
CA LEU A 2 29.13 48.99 7.61
C LEU A 2 27.82 48.36 8.15
N LYS A 3 26.97 49.13 8.85
CA LYS A 3 25.68 48.64 9.39
C LYS A 3 24.66 48.23 8.31
N LYS A 4 24.63 48.94 7.17
CA LYS A 4 23.74 48.59 6.04
C LYS A 4 24.23 47.34 5.30
N ALA A 5 25.56 47.18 5.18
CA ALA A 5 26.17 45.98 4.61
C ALA A 5 25.92 44.74 5.49
N LEU A 6 26.02 44.86 6.83
CA LEU A 6 25.69 43.77 7.75
C LEU A 6 24.23 43.34 7.67
N LEU A 7 23.30 44.30 7.54
CA LEU A 7 21.87 44.01 7.42
C LEU A 7 21.54 43.30 6.10
N LEU A 8 22.14 43.74 4.99
CA LEU A 8 22.01 43.08 3.68
C LEU A 8 22.59 41.66 3.70
N PHE A 9 23.72 41.46 4.38
CA PHE A 9 24.34 40.14 4.53
C PHE A 9 23.50 39.19 5.40
N ALA A 10 22.91 39.70 6.50
CA ALA A 10 21.99 38.93 7.35
C ALA A 10 20.70 38.54 6.61
N VAL A 11 20.11 39.46 5.83
CA VAL A 11 18.94 39.15 4.98
C VAL A 11 19.29 38.12 3.91
N ALA A 12 20.47 38.23 3.27
CA ALA A 12 20.93 37.24 2.31
C ALA A 12 21.14 35.85 2.94
N LEU A 13 21.68 35.77 4.16
CA LEU A 13 21.81 34.52 4.93
C LEU A 13 20.45 33.91 5.32
N ILE A 14 19.47 34.73 5.68
CA ILE A 14 18.09 34.28 5.98
C ILE A 14 17.38 33.79 4.70
N CYS A 15 17.62 34.45 3.57
CA CYS A 15 17.13 33.98 2.27
C CYS A 15 17.82 32.68 1.85
N LEU A 16 19.14 32.55 1.98
CA LEU A 16 19.91 31.34 1.63
C LEU A 16 19.54 30.13 2.49
N SER A 17 19.31 30.32 3.79
CA SER A 17 18.83 29.26 4.70
C SER A 17 17.38 28.84 4.41
N SER A 18 16.55 29.74 3.88
CA SER A 18 15.19 29.42 3.43
C SER A 18 15.15 28.62 2.12
N PHE A 19 16.19 28.71 1.29
CA PHE A 19 16.34 27.91 0.07
C PHE A 19 16.92 26.50 0.32
N ALA A 20 17.46 26.24 1.51
CA ALA A 20 18.08 24.97 1.90
C ALA A 20 17.12 24.01 2.63
N LYS A 21 15.79 24.20 2.57
CA LYS A 21 14.86 23.10 2.86
C LYS A 21 14.98 22.07 1.75
N GLY A 22 15.90 21.13 1.94
CA GLY A 22 16.14 19.99 1.07
C GLY A 22 14.83 19.37 0.62
N LYS A 23 14.75 19.03 -0.67
CA LYS A 23 13.57 18.41 -1.25
C LYS A 23 13.40 17.04 -0.59
N LYS A 24 12.27 16.82 0.09
CA LYS A 24 12.05 15.68 0.97
C LYS A 24 11.68 14.40 0.20
N ASP A 25 12.35 13.30 0.53
CA ASP A 25 12.10 11.93 0.05
C ASP A 25 10.66 11.51 0.35
N ILE A 26 9.94 10.97 -0.63
CA ILE A 26 8.55 10.54 -0.48
C ILE A 26 8.54 9.07 -0.09
N THR A 27 8.17 8.77 1.15
CA THR A 27 7.95 7.39 1.60
C THR A 27 6.58 6.91 1.13
N VAL A 28 6.58 5.78 0.40
CA VAL A 28 5.39 5.09 -0.12
C VAL A 28 5.26 3.77 0.62
N VAL A 29 4.09 3.52 1.20
CA VAL A 29 3.79 2.34 2.02
C VAL A 29 2.61 1.61 1.43
N PHE A 30 2.62 0.28 1.53
CA PHE A 30 1.43 -0.55 1.43
C PHE A 30 1.25 -1.39 2.69
N TYR A 31 0.00 -1.53 3.15
CA TYR A 31 -0.32 -2.36 4.30
C TYR A 31 -1.70 -3.01 4.18
N ASN A 32 -1.77 -4.34 4.16
CA ASN A 32 -3.00 -5.06 4.47
C ASN A 32 -3.28 -4.92 5.98
N VAL A 33 -4.38 -4.27 6.32
CA VAL A 33 -4.69 -3.93 7.71
C VAL A 33 -5.50 -5.00 8.45
N GLU A 34 -5.72 -6.19 7.86
CA GLU A 34 -6.48 -7.30 8.45
C GLU A 34 -7.86 -6.84 8.97
N ASN A 35 -8.81 -6.69 8.05
CA ASN A 35 -10.22 -6.42 8.31
C ASN A 35 -10.48 -5.22 9.23
N LEU A 36 -10.20 -4.00 8.75
CA LEU A 36 -10.59 -2.79 9.46
C LEU A 36 -12.07 -2.47 9.19
N PHE A 37 -12.92 -3.09 10.00
CA PHE A 37 -14.35 -2.80 10.10
C PHE A 37 -14.63 -1.85 11.27
N ASP A 38 -15.66 -1.03 11.15
CA ASP A 38 -16.33 -0.36 12.25
C ASP A 38 -17.13 -1.39 13.08
N THR A 39 -18.07 -0.94 13.91
CA THR A 39 -18.81 -1.80 14.84
C THR A 39 -20.31 -1.85 14.56
N ILE A 40 -20.73 -1.29 13.42
CA ILE A 40 -22.11 -1.05 13.01
C ILE A 40 -22.42 -2.02 11.88
N ASN A 41 -23.50 -2.79 12.04
CA ASN A 41 -23.90 -3.75 11.03
C ASN A 41 -24.46 -3.07 9.78
N ASN A 42 -23.93 -3.42 8.61
CA ASN A 42 -24.49 -3.11 7.32
C ASN A 42 -25.28 -4.31 6.78
N PRO A 43 -26.63 -4.23 6.69
CA PRO A 43 -27.46 -5.37 6.28
C PRO A 43 -27.20 -5.86 4.86
N ASP A 44 -26.58 -5.04 4.00
CA ASP A 44 -26.28 -5.39 2.60
C ASP A 44 -24.90 -6.07 2.44
N LYS A 45 -24.10 -6.15 3.51
CA LYS A 45 -22.75 -6.72 3.52
C LYS A 45 -22.66 -7.90 4.50
N ARG A 46 -21.55 -8.65 4.41
CA ARG A 46 -21.25 -9.81 5.28
C ARG A 46 -20.26 -9.43 6.39
N ASP A 47 -20.61 -8.40 7.14
CA ASP A 47 -19.83 -7.76 8.20
C ASP A 47 -20.34 -8.10 9.61
N ASN A 48 -21.54 -8.69 9.75
CA ASN A 48 -22.15 -9.10 11.03
C ASN A 48 -21.19 -9.74 12.06
N ASP A 49 -20.19 -10.50 11.61
CA ASP A 49 -19.16 -11.11 12.46
C ASP A 49 -18.32 -10.06 13.23
N PHE A 50 -18.14 -8.87 12.65
CA PHE A 50 -17.43 -7.70 13.17
C PHE A 50 -18.36 -6.72 13.91
N THR A 51 -19.38 -7.22 14.58
CA THR A 51 -20.23 -6.41 15.47
C THR A 51 -20.03 -6.81 16.94
N PRO A 52 -20.48 -5.99 17.92
CA PRO A 52 -20.33 -6.33 19.34
C PRO A 52 -21.01 -7.65 19.72
N MET A 53 -22.12 -7.97 19.04
CA MET A 53 -22.88 -9.21 19.22
C MET A 53 -22.49 -10.31 18.21
N GLY A 54 -21.62 -9.98 17.25
CA GLY A 54 -21.13 -10.87 16.22
C GLY A 54 -20.21 -11.95 16.76
N LYS A 55 -19.89 -12.92 15.89
CA LYS A 55 -19.03 -14.06 16.22
C LYS A 55 -17.65 -13.65 16.73
N LEU A 56 -17.10 -12.55 16.22
CA LEU A 56 -15.80 -12.04 16.66
C LEU A 56 -15.92 -11.13 17.88
N GLN A 57 -17.12 -10.72 18.32
CA GLN A 57 -17.33 -9.77 19.42
C GLN A 57 -16.50 -8.48 19.23
N TRP A 58 -16.53 -7.96 18.00
CA TRP A 58 -15.80 -6.75 17.64
C TRP A 58 -16.57 -5.54 18.19
N ASN A 59 -16.01 -4.91 19.21
CA ASN A 59 -16.63 -3.80 19.92
C ASN A 59 -15.76 -2.54 19.86
N THR A 60 -16.31 -1.42 20.33
CA THR A 60 -15.64 -0.12 20.30
C THR A 60 -14.23 -0.15 20.91
N LYS A 61 -14.01 -0.94 21.97
CA LYS A 61 -12.68 -1.09 22.57
C LYS A 61 -11.69 -1.74 21.61
N ARG A 62 -12.08 -2.82 20.93
CA ARG A 62 -11.21 -3.53 19.96
C ARG A 62 -10.98 -2.71 18.71
N TYR A 63 -12.01 -2.01 18.23
CA TYR A 63 -11.91 -1.07 17.13
C TYR A 63 -10.91 0.07 17.41
N ASN A 64 -11.07 0.75 18.55
CA ASN A 64 -10.17 1.84 18.96
C ASN A 64 -8.73 1.37 19.16
N ASP A 65 -8.55 0.19 19.75
CA ASP A 65 -7.23 -0.43 19.90
C ASP A 65 -6.59 -0.72 18.53
N LYS A 66 -7.37 -1.24 17.57
CA LYS A 66 -6.92 -1.51 16.21
C LYS A 66 -6.48 -0.24 15.48
N ILE A 67 -7.32 0.78 15.39
CA ILE A 67 -6.97 2.03 14.67
C ILE A 67 -5.77 2.74 15.30
N SER A 68 -5.67 2.76 16.63
CA SER A 68 -4.54 3.34 17.35
C SER A 68 -3.24 2.59 17.05
N LYS A 69 -3.28 1.26 17.03
CA LYS A 69 -2.15 0.40 16.65
C LYS A 69 -1.72 0.60 15.21
N LEU A 70 -2.66 0.60 14.26
CA LEU A 70 -2.37 0.84 12.85
C LEU A 70 -1.73 2.22 12.63
N SER A 71 -2.27 3.25 13.28
CA SER A 71 -1.71 4.60 13.27
C SER A 71 -0.27 4.63 13.79
N TYR A 72 0.00 3.93 14.90
CA TYR A 72 1.34 3.83 15.46
C TYR A 72 2.32 3.11 14.51
N VAL A 73 1.91 2.00 13.89
CA VAL A 73 2.71 1.30 12.86
C VAL A 73 3.06 2.25 11.72
N LEU A 74 2.07 2.88 11.10
CA LEU A 74 2.28 3.78 9.96
C LEU A 74 3.20 4.95 10.31
N SER A 75 3.06 5.53 11.51
CA SER A 75 3.93 6.62 11.98
C SER A 75 5.37 6.19 12.27
N SER A 76 5.61 4.89 12.47
CA SER A 76 6.91 4.34 12.87
C SER A 76 7.75 3.81 11.70
N ILE A 77 7.19 3.74 10.49
CA ILE A 77 7.87 3.19 9.30
C ILE A 77 9.05 4.07 8.89
N ASP A 78 8.85 5.39 8.86
CA ASP A 78 9.88 6.35 8.54
C ASP A 78 10.14 7.24 9.76
N LYS A 79 11.37 7.14 10.28
CA LYS A 79 11.76 7.77 11.56
C LYS A 79 11.87 9.29 11.47
N GLU A 80 11.97 9.83 10.25
CA GLU A 80 12.14 11.26 10.01
C GLU A 80 10.81 11.96 9.73
N GLU A 81 9.90 11.28 9.03
CA GLU A 81 8.65 11.86 8.55
C GLU A 81 7.54 10.82 8.44
N LEU A 82 6.29 11.26 8.56
CA LEU A 82 5.15 10.41 8.25
C LEU A 82 5.14 10.03 6.74
N PRO A 83 4.72 8.81 6.38
CA PRO A 83 4.61 8.39 4.98
C PRO A 83 3.76 9.34 4.13
N ALA A 84 4.22 9.68 2.94
CA ALA A 84 3.50 10.61 2.08
C ALA A 84 2.31 9.96 1.38
N LEU A 85 2.42 8.67 1.07
CA LEU A 85 1.45 7.86 0.34
C LEU A 85 1.33 6.50 1.03
N VAL A 86 0.12 6.10 1.42
CA VAL A 86 -0.13 4.80 2.06
C VAL A 86 -1.30 4.12 1.36
N GLY A 87 -1.00 3.05 0.64
CA GLY A 87 -2.00 2.12 0.11
C GLY A 87 -2.44 1.14 1.20
N LEU A 88 -3.74 0.91 1.28
CA LEU A 88 -4.35 0.03 2.27
C LEU A 88 -5.31 -0.93 1.58
N CYS A 89 -5.47 -2.13 2.13
CA CYS A 89 -6.58 -3.02 1.77
C CYS A 89 -7.21 -3.66 3.02
N GLU A 90 -8.37 -4.29 2.82
CA GLU A 90 -9.24 -4.76 3.89
C GLU A 90 -9.82 -3.61 4.74
N ILE A 91 -10.19 -2.53 4.04
CA ILE A 91 -10.86 -1.35 4.61
C ILE A 91 -12.35 -1.49 4.39
N GLU A 92 -13.17 -1.38 5.43
CA GLU A 92 -14.61 -1.52 5.25
C GLU A 92 -15.23 -0.35 4.48
N ASN A 93 -14.95 0.87 4.91
CA ASN A 93 -15.60 2.07 4.38
C ASN A 93 -14.74 3.33 4.57
N LYS A 94 -15.27 4.48 4.17
CA LYS A 94 -14.57 5.76 4.30
C LYS A 94 -14.44 6.23 5.76
N ASP A 95 -15.39 5.91 6.62
CA ASP A 95 -15.44 6.41 8.00
C ASP A 95 -14.30 5.81 8.83
N VAL A 96 -14.00 4.50 8.65
CA VAL A 96 -12.85 3.89 9.31
C VAL A 96 -11.49 4.47 8.86
N LEU A 97 -11.42 5.02 7.63
CA LEU A 97 -10.23 5.74 7.16
C LEU A 97 -10.13 7.13 7.79
N GLU A 98 -11.26 7.82 7.98
CA GLU A 98 -11.31 9.12 8.67
C GLU A 98 -10.85 8.95 10.13
N ASP A 99 -11.38 7.96 10.83
CA ASP A 99 -10.97 7.62 12.20
C ASP A 99 -9.48 7.24 12.30
N LEU A 100 -8.93 6.56 11.29
CA LEU A 100 -7.51 6.21 11.23
C LEU A 100 -6.60 7.43 11.03
N ILE A 101 -6.94 8.33 10.10
CA ILE A 101 -6.09 9.50 9.82
C ILE A 101 -6.19 10.58 10.90
N ASP A 102 -7.27 10.58 11.68
CA ASP A 102 -7.48 11.50 12.81
C ASP A 102 -6.82 11.02 14.11
N GLN A 103 -6.27 9.80 14.13
CA GLN A 103 -5.46 9.32 15.24
C GLN A 103 -4.25 10.24 15.52
N GLU A 104 -3.88 10.35 16.80
CA GLU A 104 -2.85 11.28 17.28
C GLU A 104 -1.52 11.17 16.51
N LYS A 105 -1.11 9.96 16.13
CA LYS A 105 0.15 9.72 15.42
C LYS A 105 0.12 10.05 13.92
N LEU A 106 -1.06 10.29 13.34
CA LEU A 106 -1.23 10.57 11.91
C LEU A 106 -1.86 11.94 11.60
N LYS A 107 -2.64 12.52 12.53
CA LYS A 107 -3.39 13.77 12.30
C LYS A 107 -2.53 14.94 11.78
N ASP A 108 -1.29 15.04 12.23
CA ASP A 108 -0.36 16.10 11.80
C ASP A 108 0.10 15.96 10.34
N GLY A 109 -0.03 14.75 9.78
CA GLY A 109 0.19 14.47 8.36
C GLY A 109 -0.87 15.08 7.44
N LYS A 110 -2.03 15.48 8.00
CA LYS A 110 -3.15 16.12 7.27
C LYS A 110 -3.51 15.33 6.01
N TYR A 111 -3.72 14.03 6.21
CA TYR A 111 -4.02 13.12 5.12
C TYR A 111 -5.37 13.43 4.46
N LYS A 112 -5.50 13.01 3.22
CA LYS A 112 -6.74 12.93 2.46
C LYS A 112 -6.89 11.52 1.90
N ILE A 113 -8.11 11.18 1.53
CA ILE A 113 -8.52 9.81 1.20
C ILE A 113 -8.91 9.74 -0.28
N ALA A 114 -8.42 8.73 -0.97
CA ALA A 114 -8.99 8.22 -2.21
C ALA A 114 -9.51 6.81 -1.95
N HIS A 115 -10.83 6.63 -2.05
CA HIS A 115 -11.54 5.41 -1.71
C HIS A 115 -12.85 5.35 -2.51
N SER A 116 -13.23 4.15 -2.92
CA SER A 116 -14.50 3.84 -3.58
C SER A 116 -14.96 2.46 -3.14
N GLU A 117 -16.25 2.32 -2.88
CA GLU A 117 -16.87 1.03 -2.56
C GLU A 117 -16.72 0.05 -3.72
N SER A 118 -16.41 -1.21 -3.41
CA SER A 118 -16.35 -2.30 -4.38
C SER A 118 -17.49 -3.30 -4.16
N PRO A 119 -17.77 -4.19 -5.14
CA PRO A 119 -18.89 -5.12 -5.03
C PRO A 119 -18.59 -6.33 -4.12
N ASP A 120 -17.44 -6.39 -3.45
CA ASP A 120 -17.09 -7.50 -2.56
C ASP A 120 -18.14 -7.69 -1.46
N LYS A 121 -18.63 -8.92 -1.31
CA LYS A 121 -19.73 -9.24 -0.39
C LYS A 121 -19.34 -9.09 1.09
N ARG A 122 -18.05 -9.09 1.44
CA ARG A 122 -17.59 -8.76 2.80
C ARG A 122 -17.71 -7.26 3.07
N GLY A 123 -17.76 -6.43 2.03
CA GLY A 123 -17.72 -4.97 2.15
C GLY A 123 -16.33 -4.50 2.55
N ILE A 124 -15.29 -4.95 1.85
CA ILE A 124 -13.94 -4.43 2.06
C ILE A 124 -13.30 -4.01 0.76
N ASP A 125 -12.48 -2.97 0.84
CA ASP A 125 -11.97 -2.25 -0.30
C ASP A 125 -10.47 -1.98 -0.21
N CYS A 126 -9.95 -1.41 -1.30
CA CYS A 126 -8.62 -0.80 -1.35
C CYS A 126 -8.75 0.72 -1.17
N ALA A 127 -7.80 1.32 -0.48
CA ALA A 127 -7.74 2.75 -0.25
C ALA A 127 -6.34 3.31 -0.49
N LEU A 128 -6.26 4.61 -0.76
CA LEU A 128 -5.03 5.38 -0.65
C LEU A 128 -5.28 6.57 0.28
N ILE A 129 -4.52 6.65 1.38
CA ILE A 129 -4.38 7.89 2.14
C ILE A 129 -3.10 8.61 1.72
N TYR A 130 -3.16 9.93 1.58
CA TYR A 130 -2.04 10.73 1.10
C TYR A 130 -1.91 12.06 1.82
N GLN A 131 -0.68 12.51 2.09
CA GLN A 131 -0.43 13.82 2.68
C GLN A 131 -0.72 14.93 1.67
N LYS A 132 -1.69 15.79 1.98
CA LYS A 132 -2.13 16.89 1.08
C LYS A 132 -0.98 17.83 0.67
N SER A 133 0.01 18.01 1.53
CA SER A 133 1.18 18.87 1.27
C SER A 133 2.20 18.26 0.31
N ARG A 134 2.17 16.93 0.11
CA ARG A 134 3.18 16.18 -0.65
C ARG A 134 2.65 15.56 -1.93
N PHE A 135 1.35 15.33 -1.98
CA PHE A 135 0.65 14.76 -3.13
C PHE A 135 -0.57 15.60 -3.48
N LYS A 136 -0.53 16.23 -4.66
CA LYS A 136 -1.67 16.94 -5.21
C LYS A 136 -2.51 15.95 -6.03
N TYR A 137 -3.58 15.47 -5.42
CA TYR A 137 -4.58 14.62 -6.07
C TYR A 137 -5.11 15.25 -7.36
N ILE A 138 -5.26 14.43 -8.40
CA ILE A 138 -5.93 14.79 -9.66
C ILE A 138 -7.27 14.06 -9.76
N LYS A 139 -7.24 12.72 -9.71
CA LYS A 139 -8.42 11.87 -9.83
C LYS A 139 -8.18 10.47 -9.27
N HIS A 140 -9.25 9.72 -9.03
CA HIS A 140 -9.20 8.27 -8.84
C HIS A 140 -10.37 7.61 -9.58
N GLU A 141 -10.18 6.34 -9.97
CA GLU A 141 -11.16 5.50 -10.64
C GLU A 141 -11.01 4.07 -10.10
N THR A 142 -12.04 3.23 -10.21
CA THR A 142 -11.95 1.79 -9.94
C THR A 142 -11.89 1.01 -11.24
N ILE A 143 -11.15 -0.10 -11.22
CA ILE A 143 -11.19 -1.11 -12.28
C ILE A 143 -11.99 -2.28 -11.73
N SER A 144 -13.22 -2.41 -12.21
CA SER A 144 -14.12 -3.46 -11.76
C SER A 144 -13.71 -4.84 -12.29
N ILE A 145 -13.75 -5.82 -11.39
CA ILE A 145 -13.34 -7.20 -11.69
C ILE A 145 -14.57 -8.09 -11.78
N GLU A 146 -14.96 -8.42 -13.01
CA GLU A 146 -16.06 -9.33 -13.31
C GLU A 146 -15.52 -10.58 -14.01
N PHE A 147 -15.56 -11.73 -13.32
CA PHE A 147 -15.09 -12.98 -13.89
C PHE A 147 -16.08 -13.49 -14.94
N PRO A 148 -15.66 -13.68 -16.22
CA PRO A 148 -16.57 -14.12 -17.28
C PRO A 148 -17.21 -15.50 -17.01
N TRP A 149 -16.50 -16.36 -16.28
CA TRP A 149 -16.93 -17.71 -15.93
C TRP A 149 -17.76 -17.79 -14.63
N GLU A 150 -17.81 -16.72 -13.83
CA GLU A 150 -18.50 -16.72 -12.53
C GLU A 150 -19.02 -15.32 -12.19
N LYS A 151 -19.99 -14.82 -12.97
CA LYS A 151 -20.51 -13.44 -12.88
C LYS A 151 -21.09 -13.06 -11.50
N GLU A 152 -21.54 -14.06 -10.74
CA GLU A 152 -22.08 -13.92 -9.38
C GLU A 152 -20.99 -13.83 -8.29
N TYR A 153 -19.76 -14.22 -8.62
CA TYR A 153 -18.62 -14.05 -7.75
C TYR A 153 -18.16 -12.60 -7.81
N LYS A 154 -18.50 -11.85 -6.77
CA LYS A 154 -18.06 -10.46 -6.59
C LYS A 154 -16.77 -10.45 -5.77
N THR A 155 -15.80 -9.67 -6.23
CA THR A 155 -14.50 -9.47 -5.59
C THR A 155 -14.18 -7.98 -5.52
N ARG A 156 -13.07 -7.65 -4.87
CA ARG A 156 -12.56 -6.29 -4.77
C ARG A 156 -12.15 -5.74 -6.13
N ASP A 157 -12.45 -4.46 -6.33
CA ASP A 157 -11.96 -3.67 -7.45
C ASP A 157 -10.49 -3.26 -7.22
N ILE A 158 -9.80 -2.89 -8.31
CA ILE A 158 -8.48 -2.25 -8.21
C ILE A 158 -8.69 -0.74 -8.12
N LEU A 159 -8.13 -0.10 -7.11
CA LEU A 159 -8.14 1.36 -7.01
C LEU A 159 -7.02 1.96 -7.84
N TYR A 160 -7.36 2.84 -8.78
CA TYR A 160 -6.41 3.67 -9.52
C TYR A 160 -6.47 5.12 -9.04
N VAL A 161 -5.31 5.70 -8.71
CA VAL A 161 -5.18 7.11 -8.29
C VAL A 161 -4.12 7.81 -9.12
N GLN A 162 -4.42 9.01 -9.58
CA GLN A 162 -3.49 9.89 -10.26
C GLN A 162 -3.27 11.16 -9.45
N GLY A 163 -2.02 11.60 -9.34
CA GLY A 163 -1.70 12.88 -8.72
C GLY A 163 -0.27 13.34 -8.97
N LEU A 164 0.03 14.56 -8.53
CA LEU A 164 1.32 15.21 -8.72
C LEU A 164 2.13 15.19 -7.43
N VAL A 165 3.42 14.89 -7.57
CA VAL A 165 4.43 15.09 -6.54
C VAL A 165 5.45 16.15 -6.96
N GLY A 166 5.99 16.87 -5.98
CA GLY A 166 6.84 18.03 -6.25
C GLY A 166 6.10 19.11 -7.05
N ARG A 167 6.68 19.57 -8.17
CA ARG A 167 6.08 20.63 -9.00
C ARG A 167 5.22 20.13 -10.16
N LYS A 168 5.62 19.03 -10.81
CA LYS A 168 5.03 18.58 -12.09
C LYS A 168 5.09 17.07 -12.31
N ASP A 169 5.57 16.29 -11.35
CA ASP A 169 5.85 14.88 -11.57
C ASP A 169 4.58 14.06 -11.31
N THR A 170 4.08 13.36 -12.32
CA THR A 170 2.79 12.66 -12.24
C THR A 170 3.00 11.21 -11.86
N LEU A 171 2.39 10.78 -10.76
CA LEU A 171 2.34 9.38 -10.35
C LEU A 171 0.98 8.78 -10.70
N ASN A 172 1.02 7.56 -11.21
CA ASN A 172 -0.13 6.70 -11.49
C ASN A 172 -0.04 5.51 -10.53
N ILE A 173 -0.93 5.44 -9.55
CA ILE A 173 -0.84 4.55 -8.41
C ILE A 173 -1.99 3.54 -8.50
N PHE A 174 -1.68 2.25 -8.41
CA PHE A 174 -2.66 1.17 -8.34
C PHE A 174 -2.57 0.48 -6.97
N VAL A 175 -3.68 0.38 -6.25
CA VAL A 175 -3.80 -0.37 -5.00
C VAL A 175 -4.66 -1.60 -5.23
N ASN A 176 -4.14 -2.78 -4.86
CA ASN A 176 -4.71 -4.07 -5.22
C ASN A 176 -4.98 -4.93 -3.98
N HIS A 177 -6.06 -5.71 -4.05
CA HIS A 177 -6.31 -6.83 -3.15
C HIS A 177 -6.94 -7.99 -3.93
N TRP A 178 -6.11 -8.91 -4.40
CA TRP A 178 -6.55 -9.96 -5.32
C TRP A 178 -7.25 -11.12 -4.58
N PRO A 179 -8.02 -11.97 -5.30
CA PRO A 179 -8.67 -13.15 -4.72
C PRO A 179 -7.69 -14.05 -3.95
N SER A 180 -8.07 -14.44 -2.73
CA SER A 180 -7.22 -15.26 -1.87
C SER A 180 -7.03 -16.68 -2.39
N ARG A 181 -6.03 -17.39 -1.85
CA ARG A 181 -5.74 -18.80 -2.20
C ARG A 181 -6.74 -19.82 -1.66
N ARG A 182 -8.01 -19.42 -1.49
CA ARG A 182 -9.06 -20.27 -0.91
C ARG A 182 -9.33 -21.48 -1.81
N GLY A 183 -9.33 -22.67 -1.22
CA GLY A 183 -9.49 -23.92 -1.97
C GLY A 183 -8.21 -24.43 -2.62
N GLY A 184 -7.06 -23.81 -2.33
CA GLY A 184 -5.75 -24.17 -2.87
C GLY A 184 -5.27 -23.19 -3.95
N GLN A 185 -3.95 -23.12 -4.13
CA GLN A 185 -3.32 -22.21 -5.09
C GLN A 185 -3.79 -22.51 -6.52
N GLU A 186 -3.72 -23.76 -6.96
CA GLU A 186 -4.10 -24.19 -8.32
C GLU A 186 -5.55 -23.82 -8.66
N LYS A 187 -6.50 -24.11 -7.76
CA LYS A 187 -7.92 -23.82 -7.99
C LYS A 187 -8.23 -22.31 -8.08
N SER A 188 -7.49 -21.50 -7.34
CA SER A 188 -7.74 -20.05 -7.23
C SER A 188 -6.90 -19.20 -8.19
N GLU A 189 -5.82 -19.75 -8.75
CA GLU A 189 -4.90 -19.04 -9.65
C GLU A 189 -5.59 -18.42 -10.88
N PRO A 190 -6.56 -19.05 -11.57
CA PRO A 190 -7.22 -18.46 -12.72
C PRO A 190 -7.85 -17.09 -12.43
N ASN A 191 -8.39 -16.90 -11.22
CA ASN A 191 -8.98 -15.63 -10.80
C ASN A 191 -7.89 -14.55 -10.65
N ARG A 192 -6.73 -14.88 -10.07
CA ARG A 192 -5.60 -13.94 -9.94
C ARG A 192 -4.95 -13.61 -11.28
N ILE A 193 -4.80 -14.59 -12.17
CA ILE A 193 -4.37 -14.36 -13.56
C ILE A 193 -5.31 -13.36 -14.24
N PHE A 194 -6.62 -13.50 -14.09
CA PHE A 194 -7.57 -12.57 -14.69
C PHE A 194 -7.45 -11.16 -14.12
N VAL A 195 -7.32 -11.02 -12.80
CA VAL A 195 -7.12 -9.70 -12.17
C VAL A 195 -5.82 -9.06 -12.68
N ALA A 196 -4.73 -9.84 -12.78
CA ALA A 196 -3.47 -9.38 -13.36
C ALA A 196 -3.61 -8.93 -14.82
N GLN A 197 -4.43 -9.61 -15.63
CA GLN A 197 -4.73 -9.17 -17.00
C GLN A 197 -5.46 -7.82 -17.02
N GLN A 198 -6.45 -7.60 -16.14
CA GLN A 198 -7.16 -6.32 -16.09
C GLN A 198 -6.22 -5.19 -15.64
N LEU A 199 -5.40 -5.44 -14.62
CA LEU A 199 -4.37 -4.49 -14.19
C LEU A 199 -3.39 -4.17 -15.32
N LYS A 200 -2.87 -5.19 -16.01
CA LYS A 200 -1.92 -5.01 -17.12
C LYS A 200 -2.52 -4.18 -18.25
N LYS A 201 -3.78 -4.44 -18.63
CA LYS A 201 -4.50 -3.62 -19.63
C LYS A 201 -4.60 -2.15 -19.21
N ALA A 202 -4.90 -1.88 -17.94
CA ALA A 202 -4.98 -0.51 -17.44
C ALA A 202 -3.63 0.21 -17.45
N VAL A 203 -2.56 -0.48 -17.03
CA VAL A 203 -1.18 0.02 -17.09
C VAL A 203 -0.77 0.30 -18.54
N ASP A 204 -1.02 -0.65 -19.45
CA ASP A 204 -0.69 -0.52 -20.87
C ASP A 204 -1.43 0.65 -21.53
N LYS A 205 -2.70 0.88 -21.16
CA LYS A 205 -3.47 2.04 -21.65
C LYS A 205 -2.84 3.38 -21.24
N ILE A 206 -2.24 3.45 -20.04
CA ILE A 206 -1.53 4.66 -19.58
C ILE A 206 -0.21 4.79 -20.34
N GLN A 207 0.57 3.71 -20.42
CA GLN A 207 1.90 3.72 -21.04
C GLN A 207 1.85 3.88 -22.56
N ALA A 208 0.79 3.44 -23.23
CA ALA A 208 0.56 3.70 -24.65
C ALA A 208 0.41 5.19 -24.96
N LYS A 209 -0.09 5.99 -24.01
CA LYS A 209 -0.18 7.46 -24.14
C LYS A 209 1.12 8.15 -23.74
N ASN A 210 1.85 7.58 -22.79
CA ASN A 210 3.13 8.09 -22.33
C ASN A 210 4.03 6.91 -21.90
N PRO A 211 4.97 6.48 -22.75
CA PRO A 211 5.88 5.38 -22.42
C PRO A 211 6.71 5.61 -21.16
N PHE A 212 6.90 6.88 -20.77
CA PHE A 212 7.63 7.31 -19.57
C PHE A 212 6.72 7.54 -18.36
N ALA A 213 5.47 7.07 -18.40
CA ALA A 213 4.55 7.21 -17.28
C ALA A 213 5.13 6.52 -16.02
N LYS A 214 5.17 7.27 -14.91
CA LYS A 214 5.60 6.74 -13.62
C LYS A 214 4.44 5.99 -12.99
N ILE A 215 4.55 4.67 -12.98
CA ILE A 215 3.56 3.74 -12.44
C ILE A 215 4.07 3.17 -11.13
N ILE A 216 3.23 3.21 -10.08
CA ILE A 216 3.41 2.48 -8.83
C ILE A 216 2.24 1.52 -8.71
N ILE A 217 2.51 0.25 -8.49
CA ILE A 217 1.51 -0.76 -8.22
C ILE A 217 1.87 -1.37 -6.87
N MET A 218 0.92 -1.36 -5.96
CA MET A 218 1.07 -1.95 -4.64
C MET A 218 -0.18 -2.71 -4.24
N GLY A 219 -0.05 -3.66 -3.32
CA GLY A 219 -1.19 -4.46 -2.92
C GLY A 219 -0.84 -5.80 -2.30
N ASP A 220 -1.84 -6.40 -1.67
CA ASP A 220 -1.86 -7.83 -1.35
C ASP A 220 -2.37 -8.57 -2.59
N PHE A 221 -1.45 -9.19 -3.31
CA PHE A 221 -1.78 -9.87 -4.55
C PHE A 221 -2.24 -11.30 -4.30
N ASN A 222 -2.15 -11.80 -3.06
CA ASN A 222 -2.29 -13.22 -2.77
C ASN A 222 -1.44 -14.13 -3.69
N ASP A 223 -0.45 -13.55 -4.36
CA ASP A 223 0.55 -14.16 -5.23
C ASP A 223 1.90 -13.51 -4.98
N GLU A 224 2.93 -14.34 -5.10
CA GLU A 224 4.31 -13.96 -4.88
C GLU A 224 4.93 -13.35 -6.14
N PRO A 225 6.03 -12.60 -6.04
CA PRO A 225 6.73 -12.04 -7.19
C PRO A 225 7.05 -13.05 -8.31
N THR A 226 7.20 -14.33 -7.95
CA THR A 226 7.53 -15.44 -8.86
C THR A 226 6.31 -16.18 -9.43
N ASP A 227 5.11 -15.92 -8.93
CA ASP A 227 3.91 -16.62 -9.41
C ASP A 227 3.47 -16.08 -10.78
N LYS A 228 2.82 -16.94 -11.56
CA LYS A 228 2.45 -16.71 -12.96
C LYS A 228 1.69 -15.39 -13.19
N ALA A 229 0.73 -15.07 -12.33
CA ALA A 229 -0.04 -13.83 -12.44
C ALA A 229 0.85 -12.58 -12.36
N VAL A 230 1.92 -12.60 -11.57
CA VAL A 230 2.83 -11.46 -11.37
C VAL A 230 3.95 -11.48 -12.41
N ALA A 231 4.69 -12.58 -12.49
CA ALA A 231 5.90 -12.69 -13.30
C ALA A 231 5.60 -12.75 -14.80
N GLU A 232 4.58 -13.50 -15.23
CA GLU A 232 4.33 -13.77 -16.65
C GLU A 232 3.20 -12.90 -17.23
N VAL A 233 2.11 -12.73 -16.48
CA VAL A 233 0.91 -12.02 -16.96
C VAL A 233 1.05 -10.51 -16.79
N LEU A 234 1.30 -10.06 -15.56
CA LEU A 234 1.59 -8.65 -15.28
C LEU A 234 2.98 -8.23 -15.82
N LYS A 235 3.88 -9.19 -16.03
CA LYS A 235 5.26 -8.99 -16.49
C LYS A 235 6.07 -8.12 -15.53
N ALA A 236 5.84 -8.29 -14.23
CA ALA A 236 6.54 -7.57 -13.16
C ALA A 236 7.62 -8.46 -12.53
N GLY A 237 8.73 -8.61 -13.24
CA GLY A 237 9.90 -9.39 -12.79
C GLY A 237 10.98 -8.52 -12.13
N ASN A 238 12.22 -9.01 -12.12
CA ASN A 238 13.40 -8.31 -11.58
C ASN A 238 14.51 -8.06 -12.62
N ASN A 239 14.17 -7.99 -13.91
CA ASN A 239 15.16 -7.68 -14.95
C ASN A 239 15.67 -6.23 -14.77
N ARG A 240 16.98 -6.09 -14.50
CA ARG A 240 17.68 -4.80 -14.35
C ARG A 240 18.30 -4.33 -15.66
N ASP A 241 18.49 -5.24 -16.62
CA ASP A 241 19.16 -5.01 -17.89
C ASP A 241 18.12 -4.70 -18.96
N THR A 242 17.52 -3.52 -18.85
CA THR A 242 16.47 -3.06 -19.76
C THR A 242 16.41 -1.54 -19.85
N ASP A 243 16.36 -1.04 -21.08
CA ASP A 243 16.13 0.36 -21.41
C ASP A 243 14.64 0.68 -21.66
N ASN A 244 13.77 -0.35 -21.68
CA ASN A 244 12.35 -0.17 -21.92
C ASN A 244 11.70 0.60 -20.76
N PRO A 245 11.22 1.84 -20.97
CA PRO A 245 10.65 2.66 -19.90
C PRO A 245 9.31 2.13 -19.37
N MET A 246 8.63 1.29 -20.16
CA MET A 246 7.32 0.71 -19.85
C MET A 246 7.41 -0.54 -18.98
N GLN A 247 8.58 -1.19 -18.92
CA GLN A 247 8.74 -2.44 -18.19
C GLN A 247 8.42 -2.25 -16.70
N LEU A 248 7.73 -3.23 -16.11
CA LEU A 248 7.44 -3.27 -14.68
C LEU A 248 8.54 -4.05 -13.95
N PHE A 249 8.95 -3.52 -12.80
CA PHE A 249 9.95 -4.10 -11.93
C PHE A 249 9.37 -4.29 -10.52
N ASN A 250 9.49 -5.49 -9.96
CA ASN A 250 9.02 -5.81 -8.62
C ASN A 250 10.14 -5.65 -7.59
N LEU A 251 10.01 -4.65 -6.72
CA LEU A 251 10.98 -4.31 -5.68
C LEU A 251 11.05 -5.37 -4.56
N MET A 252 10.11 -6.31 -4.51
CA MET A 252 10.04 -7.38 -3.51
C MET A 252 10.58 -8.71 -4.02
N TYR A 253 10.94 -8.80 -5.31
CA TYR A 253 11.32 -10.06 -5.96
C TYR A 253 12.55 -10.70 -5.32
N ASP A 254 13.62 -9.94 -5.12
CA ASP A 254 14.86 -10.49 -4.56
C ASP A 254 14.67 -10.95 -3.10
N MET A 255 13.85 -10.25 -2.32
CA MET A 255 13.48 -10.66 -0.96
C MET A 255 12.73 -12.00 -0.97
N LYS A 256 11.83 -12.21 -1.92
CA LYS A 256 11.14 -13.48 -2.11
C LYS A 256 12.14 -14.62 -2.42
N ILE A 257 13.08 -14.39 -3.33
CA ILE A 257 14.10 -15.40 -3.67
C ILE A 257 14.98 -15.75 -2.45
N ASN A 258 15.24 -14.77 -1.58
CA ASN A 258 15.98 -14.97 -0.33
C ASN A 258 15.15 -15.61 0.81
N GLY A 259 13.90 -16.02 0.53
CA GLY A 259 13.04 -16.70 1.51
C GLY A 259 12.38 -15.76 2.53
N GLU A 260 12.40 -14.45 2.31
CA GLU A 260 11.64 -13.49 3.12
C GLU A 260 10.17 -13.47 2.72
N GLY A 261 9.31 -12.94 3.59
CA GLY A 261 7.89 -12.82 3.34
C GLY A 261 7.22 -11.79 4.26
N THR A 262 6.02 -11.40 3.87
CA THR A 262 5.17 -10.43 4.57
C THR A 262 4.02 -11.11 5.30
N TYR A 263 3.68 -12.32 4.90
CA TYR A 263 2.66 -13.18 5.49
C TYR A 263 3.25 -14.53 5.89
N ASN A 264 2.82 -15.10 7.02
CA ASN A 264 3.26 -16.43 7.47
C ASN A 264 2.08 -17.38 7.64
N TYR A 265 1.97 -18.36 6.75
CA TYR A 265 0.95 -19.40 6.83
C TYR A 265 1.53 -20.70 7.34
N ARG A 266 1.17 -21.08 8.57
CA ARG A 266 1.57 -22.35 9.21
C ARG A 266 3.08 -22.61 9.17
N GLY A 267 3.88 -21.57 9.30
CA GLY A 267 5.35 -21.64 9.29
C GLY A 267 5.98 -21.35 7.92
N THR A 268 5.22 -21.34 6.83
CA THR A 268 5.71 -20.97 5.50
C THR A 268 5.60 -19.46 5.28
N TRP A 269 6.70 -18.84 4.90
CA TRP A 269 6.73 -17.42 4.52
C TRP A 269 6.27 -17.22 3.10
N ASN A 270 5.38 -16.25 2.91
CA ASN A 270 4.91 -15.80 1.62
C ASN A 270 5.11 -14.31 1.42
N MET A 271 5.55 -13.92 0.22
CA MET A 271 5.68 -12.51 -0.19
C MET A 271 4.42 -12.08 -0.95
N LEU A 272 3.29 -11.93 -0.25
CA LEU A 272 2.00 -11.62 -0.90
C LEU A 272 1.84 -10.12 -1.18
N ASP A 273 2.49 -9.28 -0.37
CA ASP A 273 2.42 -7.83 -0.48
C ASP A 273 3.51 -7.33 -1.43
N ASN A 274 3.11 -6.88 -2.61
CA ASN A 274 4.00 -6.53 -3.69
C ASN A 274 4.17 -5.00 -3.82
N LEU A 275 5.38 -4.58 -4.20
CA LEU A 275 5.72 -3.20 -4.57
C LEU A 275 6.35 -3.23 -5.96
N ILE A 276 5.61 -2.76 -6.96
CA ILE A 276 6.02 -2.80 -8.36
C ILE A 276 6.06 -1.37 -8.91
N VAL A 277 7.10 -1.07 -9.69
CA VAL A 277 7.28 0.24 -10.32
C VAL A 277 7.56 0.09 -11.81
N SER A 278 7.15 1.06 -12.62
CA SER A 278 7.64 1.18 -14.00
C SER A 278 9.13 1.51 -14.01
N ASN A 279 9.87 1.07 -15.03
CA ASN A 279 11.29 1.39 -15.22
C ASN A 279 11.56 2.91 -15.30
N SER A 280 10.55 3.70 -15.70
CA SER A 280 10.59 5.17 -15.65
C SER A 280 10.78 5.77 -14.25
N LEU A 281 10.54 5.00 -13.19
CA LEU A 281 10.86 5.35 -11.80
C LEU A 281 12.25 4.86 -11.36
N LEU A 282 12.90 3.98 -12.10
CA LEU A 282 14.21 3.42 -11.78
C LEU A 282 15.33 4.12 -12.56
N ASN A 283 15.12 4.31 -13.87
CA ASN A 283 16.12 4.81 -14.81
C ASN A 283 15.76 6.19 -15.37
N GLY A 284 14.95 6.97 -14.64
CA GLY A 284 14.59 8.31 -15.09
C GLY A 284 15.81 9.25 -15.18
N SER A 285 15.71 10.31 -15.97
CA SER A 285 16.70 11.40 -15.97
C SER A 285 16.26 12.62 -15.14
N ARG A 286 14.98 12.68 -14.75
CA ARG A 286 14.37 13.81 -14.03
C ARG A 286 13.23 13.38 -13.10
N GLY A 287 13.03 14.16 -12.04
CA GLY A 287 11.92 13.98 -11.11
C GLY A 287 12.19 12.88 -10.08
N TYR A 288 11.15 12.42 -9.41
CA TYR A 288 11.23 11.38 -8.39
C TYR A 288 11.55 10.02 -9.00
N GLN A 289 12.41 9.27 -8.32
CA GLN A 289 13.00 7.99 -8.71
C GLN A 289 13.19 7.10 -7.49
N THR A 290 13.42 5.83 -7.71
CA THR A 290 13.78 4.83 -6.70
C THR A 290 14.91 3.95 -7.24
N LEU A 291 15.38 3.03 -6.41
CA LEU A 291 16.42 2.06 -6.77
C LEU A 291 15.82 0.66 -6.90
N HIS A 292 16.46 -0.19 -7.69
CA HIS A 292 16.07 -1.60 -7.87
C HIS A 292 15.96 -2.36 -6.54
N ASN A 293 16.82 -2.03 -5.57
CA ASN A 293 16.85 -2.64 -4.24
C ASN A 293 16.17 -1.77 -3.17
N ALA A 294 15.20 -0.92 -3.52
CA ALA A 294 14.58 0.01 -2.57
C ALA A 294 13.44 -0.58 -1.73
N GLY A 295 12.85 -1.72 -2.15
CA GLY A 295 11.76 -2.38 -1.42
C GLY A 295 12.19 -2.84 -0.03
N ARG A 296 11.34 -2.62 0.97
CA ARG A 296 11.58 -2.97 2.37
C ARG A 296 10.34 -3.60 3.00
N ILE A 297 10.55 -4.56 3.89
CA ILE A 297 9.52 -5.05 4.82
C ILE A 297 9.73 -4.34 6.16
N TYR A 298 8.70 -3.71 6.70
CA TYR A 298 8.71 -3.16 8.05
C TYR A 298 8.40 -4.29 9.06
N ARG A 299 9.41 -4.70 9.84
CA ARG A 299 9.38 -5.90 10.71
C ARG A 299 10.00 -5.64 12.08
N ASP A 300 9.64 -4.50 12.69
CA ASP A 300 10.10 -4.20 14.05
C ASP A 300 9.58 -5.25 15.06
N LYS A 301 10.35 -5.53 16.10
CA LYS A 301 10.05 -6.62 17.05
C LYS A 301 8.72 -6.42 17.77
N TRP A 302 8.32 -5.17 18.02
CA TRP A 302 7.09 -4.86 18.76
C TRP A 302 5.80 -5.11 17.95
N ILE A 303 5.88 -5.20 16.63
CA ILE A 303 4.74 -5.63 15.78
C ILE A 303 4.72 -7.14 15.53
N CYS A 304 5.71 -7.86 16.03
CA CYS A 304 5.83 -9.30 15.81
C CYS A 304 5.20 -10.11 16.96
N PHE A 305 4.62 -11.26 16.60
CA PHE A 305 4.34 -12.32 17.54
C PHE A 305 5.56 -13.25 17.61
N LYS A 306 6.07 -13.52 18.81
CA LYS A 306 7.15 -14.48 19.03
C LYS A 306 6.57 -15.83 19.43
N ASN A 307 6.71 -16.83 18.57
CA ASN A 307 6.24 -18.18 18.90
C ASN A 307 7.19 -18.89 19.89
N LYS A 308 6.79 -20.08 20.36
CA LYS A 308 7.58 -20.88 21.33
C LYS A 308 8.99 -21.25 20.85
N LYS A 309 9.21 -21.31 19.52
CA LYS A 309 10.52 -21.58 18.91
C LYS A 309 11.37 -20.32 18.74
N GLY A 310 10.89 -19.17 19.20
CA GLY A 310 11.56 -17.88 19.06
C GLY A 310 11.43 -17.21 17.70
N ILE A 311 10.65 -17.78 16.78
CA ILE A 311 10.41 -17.22 15.45
C ILE A 311 9.43 -16.06 15.57
N LEU A 312 9.78 -14.93 14.94
CA LEU A 312 8.96 -13.73 14.85
C LEU A 312 8.09 -13.81 13.59
N THR A 313 6.78 -13.69 13.73
CA THR A 313 5.80 -13.60 12.64
C THR A 313 4.95 -12.35 12.79
N PRO A 314 4.17 -11.93 11.78
CA PRO A 314 3.15 -10.89 11.97
C PRO A 314 2.25 -11.23 13.16
N ASN A 315 1.95 -10.22 13.97
CA ASN A 315 1.05 -10.34 15.11
C ASN A 315 -0.37 -10.00 14.67
N LYS A 316 -1.17 -11.02 14.42
CA LYS A 316 -2.53 -10.89 13.92
C LYS A 316 -3.57 -10.54 14.98
N THR A 317 -4.66 -9.95 14.54
CA THR A 317 -5.79 -9.51 15.35
C THR A 317 -6.58 -10.71 15.87
N TYR A 318 -6.82 -11.70 14.99
CA TYR A 318 -7.58 -12.91 15.31
C TYR A 318 -6.91 -14.21 14.84
N GLY A 319 -7.22 -15.32 15.51
CA GLY A 319 -7.00 -16.67 14.99
C GLY A 319 -8.26 -17.50 15.15
N GLY A 320 -8.99 -17.69 14.05
CA GLY A 320 -10.37 -18.13 14.14
C GLY A 320 -11.19 -17.07 14.88
N THR A 321 -11.93 -17.47 15.91
CA THR A 321 -12.70 -16.54 16.76
C THR A 321 -11.92 -15.98 17.94
N LYS A 322 -10.69 -16.46 18.18
CA LYS A 322 -9.88 -16.01 19.30
C LYS A 322 -9.25 -14.66 18.99
N TYR A 323 -9.59 -13.65 19.78
CA TYR A 323 -8.96 -12.34 19.74
C TYR A 323 -7.56 -12.38 20.38
N TYR A 324 -6.56 -11.91 19.65
CA TYR A 324 -5.19 -11.71 20.14
C TYR A 324 -4.85 -10.23 20.33
N GLY A 325 -5.56 -9.34 19.64
CA GLY A 325 -5.27 -7.90 19.68
C GLY A 325 -3.92 -7.54 19.07
N GLY A 326 -3.48 -8.27 18.04
CA GLY A 326 -2.32 -7.89 17.23
C GLY A 326 -2.59 -6.68 16.32
N PHE A 327 -1.65 -6.44 15.41
CA PHE A 327 -1.63 -5.33 14.46
C PHE A 327 -2.22 -5.73 13.10
N SER A 328 -1.70 -6.79 12.50
CA SER A 328 -2.13 -7.39 11.22
C SER A 328 -1.47 -8.76 11.08
N ASP A 329 -2.07 -9.68 10.32
CA ASP A 329 -1.43 -10.90 9.86
C ASP A 329 -0.42 -10.69 8.73
N HIS A 330 -0.29 -9.45 8.24
CA HIS A 330 0.73 -9.01 7.29
C HIS A 330 1.73 -8.04 7.92
N PHE A 331 2.94 -7.97 7.35
CA PHE A 331 3.87 -6.87 7.58
C PHE A 331 3.68 -5.76 6.54
N PRO A 332 3.80 -4.46 6.92
CA PRO A 332 3.82 -3.38 5.95
C PRO A 332 5.05 -3.49 5.03
N VAL A 333 4.90 -3.10 3.77
CA VAL A 333 6.01 -2.95 2.82
C VAL A 333 6.13 -1.50 2.40
N TYR A 334 7.35 -1.04 2.15
CA TYR A 334 7.57 0.36 1.77
C TYR A 334 8.82 0.56 0.91
N PHE A 335 8.89 1.72 0.26
CA PHE A 335 10.09 2.22 -0.41
C PHE A 335 10.09 3.74 -0.39
N LYS A 336 11.23 4.36 -0.74
CA LYS A 336 11.36 5.83 -0.83
C LYS A 336 11.57 6.27 -2.27
N LEU A 337 10.86 7.30 -2.66
CA LEU A 337 11.11 8.06 -3.87
C LEU A 337 12.01 9.26 -3.55
N LYS A 338 13.10 9.42 -4.29
CA LYS A 338 14.07 10.51 -4.16
C LYS A 338 14.13 11.31 -5.44
N ARG A 339 14.44 12.60 -5.38
CA ARG A 339 14.37 13.50 -6.53
C ARG A 339 15.73 13.99 -7.00
#